data_AF-A0ABD2YSR2-F1
#
_entry.id   AF-A0ABD2YSR2-F1
#
_cell.length_a   1.000
_cell.length_b   1.000
_cell.length_c   1.000
_cell.angle_alpha   90.00
_cell.angle_beta   90.00
_cell.angle_gamma   90.00
#
_symmetry.space_group_name_H-M   'P 1'
#
loop_
_entity.id
_entity.type
_entity.pdbx_description
1 polymer ?
#
loop_
_entity_poly.entity_id
_entity_poly.type
_entity_poly.pdbx_seq_one_letter_code
_entity_poly.pdbx_strand_id
1 'polypeptide(L)'
;MKHLRYLDISKTGITTLPDFITKLYNLIILRVADIEKIPKGFVNLTNLRHFYFNGILDIHEYLLPGTYQGCQIEELGCLHNLRGEIEICGLQNLSSYKSATKANLFGKSNIQSLKLVWEWEATAENMGYNTDVVEGLRPH
;
A
#
# COMPACT_ATOMS: atom_id res chain seq x y z
N MET A 1 13.97 -17.75 -11.18
CA MET A 1 12.95 -16.85 -11.77
C MET A 1 13.51 -15.44 -11.96
N LYS A 2 14.41 -15.23 -12.93
CA LYS A 2 15.05 -13.92 -13.18
C LYS A 2 14.34 -13.07 -14.23
N HIS A 3 13.18 -13.49 -14.76
CA HIS A 3 12.48 -12.79 -15.84
C HIS A 3 11.03 -12.46 -15.53
N LEU A 4 10.56 -12.76 -14.31
CA LEU A 4 9.18 -12.48 -13.94
C LEU A 4 8.99 -10.96 -13.88
N ARG A 5 8.09 -10.44 -14.74
CA ARG A 5 7.78 -9.00 -14.83
C ARG A 5 6.39 -8.65 -14.31
N TYR A 6 5.50 -9.64 -14.23
CA TYR A 6 4.14 -9.49 -13.74
C TYR A 6 3.86 -10.60 -12.72
N LEU A 7 3.42 -10.22 -11.54
CA LEU A 7 2.97 -11.16 -10.51
C LEU A 7 1.64 -10.64 -9.96
N ASP A 8 0.61 -11.47 -10.08
CA ASP A 8 -0.71 -11.20 -9.52
C ASP A 8 -1.09 -12.33 -8.59
N ILE A 9 -1.13 -11.99 -7.31
CA ILE A 9 -1.54 -12.87 -6.21
C ILE A 9 -2.75 -12.26 -5.49
N SER A 10 -3.48 -11.36 -6.14
CA SER A 10 -4.64 -10.70 -5.53
C SER A 10 -5.80 -11.65 -5.24
N LYS A 11 -5.86 -12.79 -5.94
CA LYS A 11 -6.95 -13.78 -5.79
C LYS A 11 -6.52 -15.05 -5.05
N THR A 12 -5.42 -15.00 -4.29
CA THR A 12 -4.88 -16.19 -3.62
C THR A 12 -5.08 -16.19 -2.10
N GLY A 13 -5.57 -15.09 -1.53
CA GLY A 13 -5.70 -14.93 -0.07
C GLY A 13 -4.36 -14.84 0.66
N ILE A 14 -3.24 -14.65 -0.06
CA ILE A 14 -1.91 -14.48 0.55
C ILE A 14 -1.83 -13.07 1.15
N THR A 15 -1.73 -13.01 2.47
CA THR A 15 -1.64 -11.75 3.24
C THR A 15 -0.20 -11.43 3.64
N THR A 16 0.60 -12.45 3.94
CA THR A 16 2.04 -12.29 4.23
C THR A 16 2.87 -12.52 2.99
N LEU A 17 3.54 -11.47 2.49
CA LEU A 17 4.46 -11.61 1.36
C LEU A 17 5.77 -12.30 1.78
N PRO A 18 6.14 -13.43 1.18
CA PRO A 18 7.38 -14.11 1.50
C PRO A 18 8.60 -13.32 1.02
N ASP A 19 9.71 -13.39 1.77
CA ASP A 19 10.95 -12.63 1.50
C ASP A 19 11.52 -12.86 0.09
N PHE A 20 11.24 -13.99 -0.55
CA PHE A 20 11.73 -14.24 -1.91
C PHE A 20 11.18 -13.23 -2.92
N ILE A 21 10.03 -12.60 -2.67
CA ILE A 21 9.48 -11.56 -3.55
C ILE A 21 10.50 -10.45 -3.75
N THR A 22 11.25 -10.09 -2.70
CA THR A 22 12.31 -9.07 -2.75
C THR A 22 13.48 -9.42 -3.67
N LYS A 23 13.58 -10.68 -4.11
CA LYS A 23 14.60 -11.16 -5.06
C LYS A 23 14.13 -11.08 -6.52
N LEU A 24 12.89 -10.66 -6.77
CA LEU A 24 12.31 -10.48 -8.10
C LEU A 24 12.65 -9.08 -8.66
N TYR A 25 13.94 -8.75 -8.77
CA TYR A 25 14.43 -7.42 -9.19
C TYR A 25 13.99 -7.00 -10.61
N ASN A 26 13.44 -7.90 -11.43
CA ASN A 26 12.89 -7.61 -12.76
C ASN A 26 11.35 -7.46 -12.76
N LEU A 27 10.71 -7.55 -11.60
CA LEU A 27 9.28 -7.38 -11.46
C LEU A 27 8.90 -5.92 -11.80
N ILE A 28 7.91 -5.75 -12.66
CA ILE A 28 7.38 -4.46 -13.09
C ILE A 28 6.02 -4.22 -12.44
N ILE A 29 5.18 -5.25 -12.40
CA ILE A 29 3.82 -5.18 -11.85
C ILE A 29 3.67 -6.21 -10.73
N LEU A 30 3.21 -5.75 -9.57
CA LEU A 30 2.81 -6.59 -8.45
C LEU A 30 1.39 -6.23 -8.01
N ARG A 31 0.49 -7.22 -8.02
CA ARG A 31 -0.86 -7.10 -7.48
C ARG A 31 -1.03 -8.06 -6.31
N VAL A 32 -1.45 -7.51 -5.18
CA VAL A 32 -1.75 -8.23 -3.94
C VAL A 32 -3.14 -7.77 -3.51
N ALA A 33 -3.92 -8.63 -2.85
CA ALA A 33 -5.16 -8.19 -2.21
C ALA A 33 -4.76 -7.59 -0.87
N ASP A 34 -4.87 -8.33 0.21
CA ASP A 34 -4.48 -7.83 1.51
C ASP A 34 -2.98 -8.06 1.74
N ILE A 35 -2.31 -7.08 2.34
CA ILE A 35 -0.93 -7.24 2.77
C ILE A 35 -0.82 -6.80 4.22
N GLU A 36 -0.25 -7.67 5.06
CA GLU A 36 -0.08 -7.36 6.49
C GLU A 36 1.14 -6.48 6.75
N LYS A 37 2.16 -6.66 5.90
CA LYS A 37 3.45 -5.99 6.03
C LYS A 37 4.18 -5.97 4.71
N ILE A 38 4.82 -4.84 4.41
CA ILE A 38 5.77 -4.71 3.31
C ILE A 38 7.12 -5.31 3.76
N PRO A 39 7.62 -6.35 3.07
CA PRO A 39 8.93 -6.93 3.39
C PRO A 39 10.05 -5.88 3.35
N LYS A 40 10.99 -5.90 4.30
CA LYS A 40 12.09 -4.92 4.37
C LYS A 40 12.91 -4.81 3.06
N GLY A 41 13.01 -5.92 2.31
CA GLY A 41 13.71 -5.96 1.03
C GLY A 41 12.92 -5.41 -0.16
N PHE A 42 11.71 -4.87 0.01
CA PHE A 42 10.91 -4.35 -1.11
C PHE A 42 11.62 -3.24 -1.90
N VAL A 43 12.52 -2.51 -1.24
CA VAL A 43 13.42 -1.53 -1.85
C VAL A 43 14.28 -2.11 -2.98
N ASN A 44 14.52 -3.43 -2.98
CA ASN A 44 15.29 -4.15 -4.00
C ASN A 44 14.49 -4.38 -5.29
N LEU A 45 13.17 -4.14 -5.28
CA LEU A 45 12.32 -4.20 -6.47
C LEU A 45 12.50 -2.94 -7.33
N THR A 46 13.76 -2.67 -7.72
CA THR A 46 14.16 -1.45 -8.44
C THR A 46 13.48 -1.30 -9.79
N ASN A 47 13.00 -2.40 -10.39
CA ASN A 47 12.23 -2.36 -11.63
C ASN A 47 10.72 -2.19 -11.46
N LEU A 48 10.19 -2.26 -10.24
CA LEU A 48 8.76 -2.15 -10.00
C LEU A 48 8.26 -0.78 -10.46
N ARG A 49 7.12 -0.78 -11.13
CA ARG A 49 6.44 0.40 -11.66
C ARG A 49 4.97 0.43 -11.32
N HIS A 50 4.36 -0.72 -11.06
CA HIS A 50 2.97 -0.76 -10.67
C HIS A 50 2.82 -1.65 -9.45
N PHE A 51 2.31 -1.07 -8.38
CA PHE A 51 2.06 -1.77 -7.13
C PHE A 51 0.62 -1.50 -6.70
N TYR A 52 -0.17 -2.56 -6.67
CA TYR A 52 -1.58 -2.53 -6.31
C TYR A 52 -1.77 -3.41 -5.09
N PHE A 53 -2.33 -2.85 -4.02
CA PHE A 53 -2.61 -3.60 -2.80
C PHE A 53 -3.76 -2.96 -2.00
N ASN A 54 -4.36 -3.80 -1.15
CA ASN A 54 -5.39 -3.48 -0.18
C ASN A 54 -4.86 -3.73 1.24
N GLY A 55 -5.57 -3.19 2.22
CA GLY A 55 -5.34 -3.49 3.62
C GLY A 55 -4.43 -2.49 4.31
N ILE A 56 -4.49 -1.21 3.95
CA ILE A 56 -3.97 -0.19 4.87
C ILE A 56 -4.83 -0.15 6.13
N LEU A 57 -4.20 -0.17 7.31
CA LEU A 57 -4.84 0.05 8.60
C LEU A 57 -4.10 1.11 9.43
N ASP A 58 -4.85 1.87 10.22
CA ASP A 58 -4.30 2.59 11.37
C ASP A 58 -4.24 1.66 12.59
N ILE A 59 -3.15 1.72 13.34
CA ILE A 59 -3.05 1.01 14.62
C ILE A 59 -3.72 1.84 15.70
N HIS A 60 -5.04 1.75 15.81
CA HIS A 60 -5.71 2.06 17.06
C HIS A 60 -5.85 0.82 17.93
N GLU A 61 -5.71 1.06 19.23
CA GLU A 61 -5.59 0.15 20.38
C GLU A 61 -6.75 -0.86 20.57
N TYR A 62 -7.66 -0.97 19.59
CA TYR A 62 -8.91 -1.73 19.67
C TYR A 62 -9.03 -2.88 18.65
N LEU A 63 -7.93 -3.30 18.02
CA LEU A 63 -7.96 -4.51 17.20
C LEU A 63 -8.25 -5.72 18.11
N LEU A 64 -9.47 -6.26 17.99
CA LEU A 64 -9.86 -7.50 18.63
C LEU A 64 -8.85 -8.60 18.22
N PRO A 65 -8.47 -9.51 19.13
CA PRO A 65 -7.67 -10.68 18.77
C PRO A 65 -8.34 -11.43 17.61
N GLY A 66 -7.67 -11.51 16.45
CA GLY A 66 -8.21 -12.13 15.24
C GLY A 66 -8.72 -11.18 14.16
N THR A 67 -8.61 -9.86 14.35
CA THR A 67 -8.78 -8.88 13.27
C THR A 67 -7.54 -8.86 12.38
N TYR A 68 -7.76 -8.74 11.06
CA TYR A 68 -6.70 -8.68 10.07
C TYR A 68 -5.72 -7.56 10.42
N GLN A 69 -4.43 -7.90 10.57
CA GLN A 69 -3.38 -6.91 10.74
C GLN A 69 -2.99 -6.43 9.34
N GLY A 70 -3.58 -5.34 8.87
CA GLY A 70 -3.21 -4.71 7.61
C GLY A 70 -1.86 -3.99 7.67
N CYS A 71 -1.35 -3.63 6.50
CA CYS A 71 -0.11 -2.87 6.32
C CYS A 71 -0.24 -1.47 6.92
N GLN A 72 0.77 -1.08 7.69
CA GLN A 72 0.89 0.30 8.15
C GLN A 72 1.31 1.18 6.98
N ILE A 73 0.57 2.28 6.76
CA ILE A 73 0.89 3.20 5.65
C ILE A 73 2.29 3.83 5.77
N GLU A 74 2.80 3.92 7.00
CA GLU A 74 4.14 4.42 7.32
C GLU A 74 5.24 3.58 6.65
N GLU A 75 4.99 2.29 6.37
CA GLU A 75 5.95 1.39 5.71
C GLU A 75 6.25 1.82 4.27
N LEU A 76 5.31 2.51 3.61
CA LEU A 76 5.54 3.13 2.30
C LEU A 76 6.62 4.21 2.36
N GLY A 77 6.86 4.80 3.53
CA GLY A 77 7.92 5.78 3.76
C GLY A 77 9.31 5.26 3.38
N CYS A 78 9.57 3.96 3.58
CA CYS A 78 10.85 3.34 3.27
C CYS A 78 11.06 3.05 1.77
N LEU A 79 9.99 3.12 0.96
CA LEU A 79 10.01 2.75 -0.46
C LEU A 79 10.32 3.96 -1.36
N HIS A 80 11.54 4.48 -1.25
CA HIS A 80 11.98 5.66 -2.04
C HIS A 80 12.03 5.42 -3.56
N ASN A 81 12.03 4.14 -4.00
CA ASN A 81 12.04 3.75 -5.42
C ASN A 81 10.64 3.53 -6.02
N LEU A 82 9.55 3.79 -5.28
CA LEU A 82 8.21 3.72 -5.88
C LEU A 82 8.12 4.70 -7.04
N ARG A 83 7.56 4.23 -8.13
CA ARG A 83 7.43 4.94 -9.40
C ARG A 83 6.29 4.36 -10.21
N GLY A 84 5.90 5.04 -11.29
CA GLY A 84 4.82 4.59 -12.16
C GLY A 84 3.45 4.77 -11.53
N GLU A 85 2.59 3.75 -11.58
CA GLU A 85 1.22 3.84 -11.06
C GLU A 85 1.10 3.12 -9.71
N ILE A 86 0.62 3.82 -8.70
CA ILE A 86 0.41 3.27 -7.37
C ILE A 86 -1.08 3.39 -7.05
N GLU A 87 -1.70 2.28 -6.67
CA GLU A 87 -3.08 2.26 -6.18
C GLU A 87 -3.08 1.77 -4.74
N ILE A 88 -3.59 2.62 -3.84
CA ILE A 88 -3.69 2.36 -2.40
C ILE A 88 -5.18 2.26 -2.06
N CYS A 89 -5.59 1.08 -1.60
CA CYS A 89 -6.95 0.83 -1.13
C CYS A 89 -6.99 0.71 0.40
N GLY A 90 -8.14 1.03 1.01
CA GLY A 90 -8.34 0.88 2.46
C GLY A 90 -8.09 2.16 3.28
N LEU A 91 -8.11 3.34 2.65
CA LEU A 91 -7.80 4.60 3.34
C LEU A 91 -8.87 5.06 4.35
N GLN A 92 -10.06 4.49 4.33
CA GLN A 92 -11.09 4.72 5.36
C GLN A 92 -10.68 4.18 6.73
N ASN A 93 -9.77 3.20 6.77
CA ASN A 93 -9.25 2.66 8.02
C ASN A 93 -8.11 3.50 8.62
N LEU A 94 -7.72 4.59 7.93
CA LEU A 94 -6.71 5.54 8.39
C LEU A 94 -7.38 6.70 9.12
N SER A 95 -6.97 6.95 10.35
CA SER A 95 -7.50 8.03 11.20
C SER A 95 -6.43 9.07 11.56
N SER A 96 -5.16 8.78 11.28
CA SER A 96 -4.01 9.57 11.70
C SER A 96 -3.32 10.30 10.54
N TYR A 97 -3.45 11.63 10.52
CA TYR A 97 -2.61 12.54 9.73
C TYR A 97 -1.11 12.22 9.89
N LYS A 98 -0.67 11.89 11.12
CA LYS A 98 0.74 11.62 11.42
C LYS A 98 1.25 10.35 10.74
N SER A 99 0.40 9.35 10.59
CA SER A 99 0.76 8.10 9.89
C SER A 99 0.76 8.32 8.38
N ALA A 100 -0.23 9.06 7.86
CA ALA A 100 -0.27 9.49 6.46
C ALA A 100 0.99 10.28 6.04
N THR A 101 1.45 11.24 6.84
CA THR A 101 2.66 12.02 6.54
C THR A 101 3.94 11.19 6.49
N LYS A 102 4.06 10.15 7.33
CA LYS A 102 5.23 9.24 7.31
C LYS A 102 5.28 8.38 6.06
N ALA A 103 4.14 8.13 5.41
CA ALA A 103 4.10 7.46 4.11
C ALA A 103 4.89 8.26 3.05
N ASN A 104 5.03 9.58 3.23
CA ASN A 104 5.83 10.48 2.40
C ASN A 104 5.62 10.23 0.88
N LEU A 105 4.37 10.17 0.42
CA LEU A 105 4.06 9.95 -0.99
C LEU A 105 4.45 11.17 -1.83
N PHE A 106 4.24 12.37 -1.30
CA PHE A 106 4.70 13.64 -1.89
C PHE A 106 6.19 13.67 -2.24
N GLY A 107 7.05 13.14 -1.37
CA GLY A 107 8.50 13.10 -1.61
C GLY A 107 8.92 12.11 -2.70
N LYS A 108 8.00 11.29 -3.24
CA LYS A 108 8.30 10.26 -4.24
C LYS A 108 7.98 10.76 -5.65
N SER A 109 8.84 11.64 -6.15
CA SER A 109 8.71 12.32 -7.44
C SER A 109 8.66 11.41 -8.68
N ASN A 110 9.00 10.12 -8.54
CA ASN A 110 8.96 9.17 -9.65
C ASN A 110 7.57 8.52 -9.84
N ILE A 111 6.61 8.77 -8.94
CA ILE A 111 5.22 8.33 -9.09
C ILE A 111 4.57 9.15 -10.20
N GLN A 112 4.05 8.45 -11.21
CA GLN A 112 3.40 9.04 -12.39
C GLN A 112 1.88 9.13 -12.20
N SER A 113 1.29 8.20 -11.46
CA SER A 113 -0.12 8.18 -11.13
C SER A 113 -0.29 7.63 -9.72
N LEU A 114 -1.08 8.32 -8.90
CA LEU A 114 -1.45 7.88 -7.57
C LEU A 114 -2.97 7.81 -7.47
N LYS A 115 -3.49 6.61 -7.26
CA LYS A 115 -4.91 6.36 -7.04
C LYS A 115 -5.14 6.00 -5.58
N LEU A 116 -5.91 6.84 -4.91
CA LEU A 116 -6.27 6.68 -3.50
C LEU A 116 -7.73 6.21 -3.44
N VAL A 117 -7.96 5.05 -2.84
CA VAL A 117 -9.28 4.39 -2.79
C VAL A 117 -9.68 4.18 -1.33
N TRP A 118 -10.83 4.76 -0.95
CA TRP A 118 -11.41 4.61 0.38
C TRP A 118 -12.26 3.33 0.43
N GLU A 119 -13.31 3.18 -0.36
CA GLU A 119 -14.14 1.96 -0.37
C GLU A 119 -14.24 1.34 -1.76
N TRP A 120 -14.36 0.00 -1.83
CA TRP A 120 -14.66 -0.72 -3.07
C TRP A 120 -16.15 -0.67 -3.42
N GLU A 121 -17.02 -0.54 -2.40
CA GLU A 121 -18.46 -0.39 -2.55
C GLU A 121 -18.90 0.89 -1.83
N ALA A 122 -19.30 1.89 -2.60
CA ALA A 122 -19.91 3.10 -2.05
C ALA A 122 -21.29 2.73 -1.47
N THR A 123 -21.36 2.41 -0.18
CA THR A 123 -22.65 2.47 0.51
C THR A 123 -22.90 3.92 0.92
N ALA A 124 -24.10 4.42 0.64
CA ALA A 124 -24.44 5.83 0.80
C ALA A 124 -24.34 6.38 2.25
N GLU A 125 -23.99 5.53 3.21
CA GLU A 125 -24.08 5.79 4.64
C GLU A 125 -22.75 6.16 5.30
N ASN A 126 -21.62 6.13 4.59
CA ASN A 126 -20.30 6.32 5.20
C ASN A 126 -19.40 7.37 4.49
N MET A 127 -19.94 8.58 4.26
CA MET A 127 -19.16 9.73 3.75
C MET A 127 -18.30 10.44 4.81
N GLY A 128 -17.74 9.68 5.76
CA GLY A 128 -16.76 10.21 6.71
C GLY A 128 -15.37 10.27 6.08
N TYR A 129 -15.17 11.03 5.01
CA TYR A 129 -13.83 11.23 4.46
C TYR A 129 -12.98 12.00 5.48
N ASN A 130 -11.92 11.37 5.98
CA ASN A 130 -10.96 12.06 6.83
C ASN A 130 -10.09 12.97 5.95
N THR A 131 -10.41 14.27 5.91
CA THR A 131 -9.67 15.30 5.18
C THR A 131 -8.21 15.36 5.61
N ASP A 132 -7.94 15.12 6.89
CA ASP A 132 -6.59 15.17 7.46
C ASP A 132 -5.71 14.06 6.88
N VAL A 133 -6.28 12.89 6.55
CA VAL A 133 -5.51 11.82 5.88
C VAL A 133 -5.08 12.24 4.47
N VAL A 134 -5.97 12.88 3.71
CA VAL A 134 -5.65 13.40 2.37
C VAL A 134 -4.57 14.49 2.47
N GLU A 135 -4.73 15.41 3.41
CA GLU A 135 -3.75 16.46 3.70
C GLU A 135 -2.39 15.89 4.14
N GLY A 136 -2.39 14.80 4.91
CA GLY A 136 -1.16 14.14 5.35
C GLY A 136 -0.45 13.39 4.22
N LEU A 137 -1.20 12.75 3.32
CA LEU A 137 -0.63 12.05 2.17
C LEU A 137 -0.05 13.00 1.12
N ARG A 138 -0.64 14.20 0.99
CA ARG A 138 -0.26 15.22 -0.01
C ARG A 138 -0.09 14.60 -1.41
N PRO A 139 -1.12 13.92 -1.96
CA PRO A 139 -1.04 13.38 -3.31
C PRO A 139 -0.82 14.51 -4.32
N HIS A 140 0.07 14.31 -5.28
CA HIS A 140 0.36 15.24 -6.38
C HIS A 140 -0.48 14.94 -7.61
#